data_AF-A4CQX3-F1
#
_entry.id   AF-A4CQX3-F1
#
_cell.length_a   1.000
_cell.length_b   1.000
_cell.length_c   1.000
_cell.angle_alpha   90.00
_cell.angle_beta   90.00
_cell.angle_gamma   90.00
#
_symmetry.space_group_name_H-M   'P 1'
#
loop_
_entity.id
_entity.type
_entity.pdbx_description
1 polymer ?
#
loop_
_entity_poly.entity_id
_entity_poly.type
_entity_poly.pdbx_seq_one_letter_code
_entity_poly.pdbx_strand_id
1 'polypeptide(L)'
;MNLSTVSALALIFGAGTFSGASALAQAPVPASQIRALNLARNTAVTENGGLSVYRPQPCMFKTSDGGGECLVQDDANGYTFNFLGGQPGWPEDGSNPTTETELQVAPDGRSVTNIIYNGSPR
;
A
#
# COMPACT_ATOMS: atom_id res chain seq x y z
N MET A 1 25.14 -27.10 -73.26
CA MET A 1 26.14 -26.09 -72.84
C MET A 1 25.53 -24.72 -73.14
N ASN A 2 25.31 -23.75 -72.26
CA ASN A 2 25.57 -23.58 -70.83
C ASN A 2 24.64 -22.45 -70.32
N LEU A 3 24.14 -22.67 -69.10
CA LEU A 3 23.93 -21.73 -67.98
C LEU A 3 23.28 -20.35 -68.17
N SER A 4 22.24 -20.08 -67.37
CA SER A 4 22.04 -18.79 -66.70
C SER A 4 21.21 -18.91 -65.42
N THR A 5 21.92 -18.86 -64.28
CA THR A 5 21.64 -18.09 -63.06
C THR A 5 20.31 -18.27 -62.31
N VAL A 6 20.38 -18.93 -61.15
CA VAL A 6 19.41 -18.83 -60.05
C VAL A 6 19.95 -17.84 -59.01
N SER A 7 19.25 -16.74 -58.79
CA SER A 7 19.53 -15.79 -57.71
C SER A 7 19.19 -16.40 -56.35
N ALA A 8 20.19 -16.51 -55.48
CA ALA A 8 20.00 -16.85 -54.08
C ALA A 8 19.67 -15.57 -53.28
N LEU A 9 18.42 -15.42 -52.84
CA LEU A 9 18.07 -14.47 -51.78
C LEU A 9 18.57 -15.04 -50.45
N ALA A 10 19.59 -14.39 -49.87
CA ALA A 10 20.01 -14.65 -48.49
C ALA A 10 19.00 -14.01 -47.52
N LEU A 11 18.25 -14.85 -46.80
CA LEU A 11 17.38 -14.45 -45.71
C LEU A 11 18.25 -13.99 -44.52
N ILE A 12 18.17 -12.71 -44.17
CA ILE A 12 18.79 -12.16 -42.96
C ILE A 12 17.91 -12.58 -41.78
N PHE A 13 18.31 -13.65 -41.09
CA PHE A 13 17.75 -14.00 -39.79
C PHE A 13 18.26 -12.99 -38.76
N GLY A 14 17.46 -11.96 -38.50
CA GLY A 14 17.66 -11.07 -37.35
C GLY A 14 17.40 -11.85 -36.06
N ALA A 15 18.46 -12.32 -35.40
CA ALA A 15 18.38 -12.83 -34.03
C ALA A 15 18.18 -11.63 -33.09
N GLY A 16 16.94 -11.19 -32.94
CA GLY A 16 16.55 -10.24 -31.90
C GLY A 16 16.67 -10.91 -30.54
N THR A 17 17.74 -10.63 -29.81
CA THR A 17 17.86 -10.98 -28.40
C THR A 17 16.91 -10.09 -27.61
N PHE A 18 15.66 -10.52 -27.45
CA PHE A 18 14.78 -9.99 -26.42
C PHE A 18 15.40 -10.33 -25.07
N SER A 19 16.23 -9.44 -24.56
CA SER A 19 16.71 -9.45 -23.18
C SER A 19 15.50 -9.13 -22.32
N GLY A 20 14.75 -10.16 -21.95
CA GLY A 20 13.65 -10.06 -21.00
C GLY A 20 14.21 -9.55 -19.69
N ALA A 21 13.98 -8.28 -19.38
CA ALA A 21 14.21 -7.77 -18.04
C ALA A 21 13.25 -8.52 -17.12
N SER A 22 13.79 -9.34 -16.22
CA SER A 22 13.03 -9.96 -15.15
C SER A 22 12.38 -8.84 -14.34
N ALA A 23 11.06 -8.70 -14.41
CA ALA A 23 10.34 -7.89 -13.45
C ALA A 23 10.58 -8.51 -12.08
N LEU A 24 11.38 -7.87 -11.24
CA LEU A 24 11.57 -8.30 -9.86
C LEU A 24 10.21 -8.17 -9.17
N ALA A 25 9.59 -9.31 -8.87
CA ALA A 25 8.36 -9.34 -8.08
C ALA A 25 8.64 -8.66 -6.74
N GLN A 26 7.83 -7.68 -6.38
CA GLN A 26 7.89 -7.06 -5.06
C GLN A 26 7.69 -8.14 -4.00
N ALA A 27 8.49 -8.09 -2.93
CA ALA A 27 8.33 -9.01 -1.82
C ALA A 27 6.89 -8.84 -1.26
N PRO A 28 6.19 -9.95 -0.96
CA PRO A 28 4.84 -9.86 -0.44
C PRO A 28 4.82 -9.12 0.90
N VAL A 29 3.78 -8.30 1.11
CA VAL A 29 3.55 -7.61 2.38
C VAL A 29 3.47 -8.65 3.53
N PRO A 30 4.27 -8.51 4.60
CA PRO A 30 4.25 -9.42 5.74
C PRO A 30 2.87 -9.51 6.39
N ALA A 31 2.49 -10.72 6.83
CA ALA A 31 1.21 -10.91 7.51
C ALA A 31 1.09 -10.11 8.82
N SER A 32 2.19 -9.80 9.49
CA SER A 32 2.23 -8.90 10.65
C SER A 32 1.81 -7.48 10.31
N GLN A 33 2.28 -6.94 9.19
CA GLN A 33 1.90 -5.61 8.70
C GLN A 33 0.40 -5.55 8.36
N ILE A 34 -0.15 -6.60 7.73
CA ILE A 34 -1.61 -6.67 7.47
C ILE A 34 -2.41 -6.69 8.76
N ARG A 35 -1.97 -7.46 9.78
CA ARG A 35 -2.61 -7.44 11.10
C ARG A 35 -2.50 -6.06 11.74
N ALA A 36 -1.33 -5.44 11.68
CA ALA A 36 -1.08 -4.12 12.24
C ALA A 36 -1.97 -3.05 11.61
N LEU A 37 -2.09 -3.03 10.28
CA LEU A 37 -2.99 -2.15 9.54
C LEU A 37 -4.44 -2.29 10.02
N ASN A 38 -4.94 -3.53 10.11
CA ASN A 38 -6.32 -3.79 10.55
C ASN A 38 -6.53 -3.39 12.02
N LEU A 39 -5.55 -3.67 12.89
CA LEU A 39 -5.59 -3.31 14.30
C LEU A 39 -5.57 -1.79 14.48
N ALA A 40 -4.68 -1.08 13.78
CA ALA A 40 -4.60 0.37 13.78
C ALA A 40 -5.93 1.01 13.33
N ARG A 41 -6.47 0.56 12.19
CA ARG A 41 -7.76 1.03 11.66
C ARG A 41 -8.89 0.84 12.68
N ASN A 42 -9.03 -0.37 13.24
CA ASN A 42 -10.11 -0.68 14.16
C ASN A 42 -9.95 0.05 15.51
N THR A 43 -8.72 0.29 15.95
CA THR A 43 -8.43 1.12 17.12
C THR A 43 -8.92 2.54 16.89
N ALA A 44 -8.52 3.18 15.78
CA ALA A 44 -8.99 4.53 15.47
C ALA A 44 -10.51 4.62 15.32
N VAL A 45 -11.15 3.61 14.71
CA VAL A 45 -12.63 3.55 14.65
C VAL A 45 -13.24 3.50 16.05
N THR A 46 -12.68 2.71 16.96
CA THR A 46 -13.19 2.55 18.33
C THR A 46 -13.01 3.84 19.12
N GLU A 47 -11.83 4.43 19.08
CA GLU A 47 -11.49 5.66 19.80
C GLU A 47 -12.27 6.88 19.30
N ASN A 48 -12.72 6.87 18.04
CA ASN A 48 -13.42 7.99 17.41
C ASN A 48 -14.94 7.78 17.28
N GLY A 49 -15.54 6.94 18.14
CA GLY A 49 -17.00 6.82 18.25
C GLY A 49 -17.67 5.83 17.30
N GLY A 50 -16.89 4.97 16.64
CA GLY A 50 -17.37 3.89 15.80
C GLY A 50 -17.71 4.28 14.37
N LEU A 51 -18.04 3.27 13.54
CA LEU A 51 -18.26 3.42 12.10
C LEU A 51 -19.46 4.31 11.73
N SER A 52 -20.39 4.53 12.66
CA SER A 52 -21.52 5.46 12.46
C SER A 52 -21.13 6.93 12.58
N VAL A 53 -19.93 7.22 13.09
CA VAL A 53 -19.43 8.58 13.35
C VAL A 53 -18.11 8.86 12.65
N TYR A 54 -17.32 7.82 12.38
CA TYR A 54 -15.95 7.96 11.91
C TYR A 54 -15.60 7.01 10.76
N ARG A 55 -14.95 7.55 9.74
CA ARG A 55 -14.35 6.84 8.61
C ARG A 55 -12.86 7.17 8.49
N PRO A 56 -11.97 6.15 8.60
CA PRO A 56 -10.53 6.31 8.35
C PRO A 56 -10.19 6.64 6.89
N GLN A 57 -9.01 7.23 6.65
CA GLN A 57 -8.48 7.53 5.32
C GLN A 57 -8.43 6.27 4.41
N PRO A 58 -8.71 6.39 3.10
CA PRO A 58 -8.75 5.25 2.18
C PRO A 58 -7.49 4.38 2.16
N CYS A 59 -6.31 4.95 2.41
CA CYS A 59 -5.04 4.21 2.57
C CYS A 59 -5.13 3.07 3.61
N MET A 60 -5.93 3.22 4.67
CA MET A 60 -6.09 2.24 5.75
C MET A 60 -6.85 0.97 5.30
N PHE A 61 -7.29 0.94 4.04
CA PHE A 61 -7.93 -0.21 3.40
C PHE A 61 -7.05 -0.84 2.32
N LYS A 62 -5.88 -0.26 2.01
CA LYS A 62 -4.91 -0.78 1.03
C LYS A 62 -4.06 -1.90 1.62
N THR A 63 -4.65 -3.06 1.87
CA THR A 63 -3.94 -4.23 2.42
C THR A 63 -2.85 -4.74 1.48
N SER A 64 -3.05 -4.65 0.16
CA SER A 64 -2.05 -5.07 -0.83
C SER A 64 -0.74 -4.28 -0.75
N ASP A 65 -0.77 -3.10 -0.13
CA ASP A 65 0.36 -2.18 0.05
C ASP A 65 0.66 -1.94 1.55
N GLY A 66 0.10 -2.79 2.43
CA GLY A 66 0.36 -2.73 3.87
C GLY A 66 0.02 -1.38 4.55
N GLY A 67 -0.93 -0.62 3.99
CA GLY A 67 -1.32 0.71 4.45
C GLY A 67 -0.85 1.86 3.56
N GLY A 68 0.02 1.59 2.60
CA GLY A 68 0.53 2.57 1.65
C GLY A 68 1.06 3.83 2.33
N GLU A 69 0.62 5.00 1.87
CA GLU A 69 1.02 6.32 2.38
C GLU A 69 0.73 6.56 3.88
N CYS A 70 -0.11 5.73 4.51
CA CYS A 70 -0.47 5.88 5.91
C CYS A 70 0.43 5.10 6.86
N LEU A 71 1.27 4.21 6.34
CA LEU A 71 2.37 3.62 7.10
C LEU A 71 3.58 4.56 7.02
N VAL A 72 3.86 5.26 8.12
CA VAL A 72 4.96 6.24 8.16
C VAL A 72 6.26 5.66 8.69
N GLN A 73 6.20 4.50 9.37
CA GLN A 73 7.37 3.80 9.89
C GLN A 73 7.12 2.29 9.98
N ASP A 74 8.11 1.52 9.54
CA ASP A 74 8.18 0.06 9.69
C ASP A 74 9.62 -0.28 10.12
N ASP A 75 9.81 -0.58 11.40
CA ASP A 75 11.12 -0.92 11.96
C ASP A 75 11.04 -1.97 13.08
N ALA A 76 12.15 -2.18 13.77
CA ALA A 76 12.23 -3.17 14.85
C ALA A 76 11.27 -2.92 16.03
N ASN A 77 10.77 -1.69 16.19
CA ASN A 77 9.78 -1.32 17.21
C ASN A 77 8.34 -1.56 16.74
N GLY A 78 8.14 -1.74 15.43
CA GLY A 78 6.87 -2.13 14.83
C GLY A 78 6.42 -1.18 13.73
N TYR A 79 5.10 -1.00 13.63
CA TYR A 79 4.46 -0.25 12.56
C TYR A 79 3.82 1.02 13.12
N THR A 80 4.22 2.18 12.63
CA THR A 80 3.57 3.46 12.96
C THR A 80 2.68 3.89 11.80
N PHE A 81 1.39 4.07 12.08
CA PHE A 81 0.44 4.61 11.12
C PHE A 81 0.09 6.05 11.48
N ASN A 82 0.11 6.96 10.51
CA ASN A 82 -0.46 8.30 10.61
C ASN A 82 -1.47 8.49 9.47
N PHE A 83 -2.71 8.81 9.81
CA PHE A 83 -3.78 8.98 8.85
C PHE A 83 -4.86 9.92 9.35
N LEU A 84 -5.59 10.49 8.40
CA LEU A 84 -6.77 11.29 8.68
C LEU A 84 -8.03 10.42 8.78
N GLY A 85 -9.10 11.02 9.30
CA GLY A 85 -10.44 10.49 9.20
C GLY A 85 -11.48 11.58 9.35
N GLY A 86 -12.70 11.25 8.95
CA GLY A 86 -13.82 12.18 8.90
C GLY A 86 -15.14 11.50 9.21
N GLN A 87 -16.23 12.25 9.07
CA GLN A 87 -17.59 11.71 9.22
C GLN A 87 -17.92 10.70 8.10
N PRO A 88 -18.93 9.84 8.27
CA PRO A 88 -19.35 8.94 7.20
C PRO A 88 -19.70 9.74 5.93
N GLY A 89 -19.10 9.35 4.80
CA GLY A 89 -19.15 10.11 3.55
C GLY A 89 -17.79 10.70 3.15
N TRP A 90 -16.94 11.00 4.13
CA TRP A 90 -15.57 11.49 3.91
C TRP A 90 -14.63 10.38 3.41
N PRO A 91 -13.71 10.64 2.45
CA PRO A 91 -13.54 11.89 1.72
C PRO A 91 -14.35 11.94 0.42
N GLU A 92 -15.16 10.93 0.10
CA GLU A 92 -15.84 10.82 -1.19
C GLU A 92 -16.86 11.95 -1.45
N ASP A 93 -17.40 12.56 -0.39
CA ASP A 93 -18.29 13.72 -0.45
C ASP A 93 -17.57 15.08 -0.49
N GLY A 94 -16.22 15.08 -0.45
CA GLY A 94 -15.40 16.30 -0.45
C GLY A 94 -15.38 17.07 0.87
N SER A 95 -15.91 16.50 1.97
CA SER A 95 -15.79 17.09 3.30
C SER A 95 -14.34 17.14 3.78
N ASN A 96 -14.08 17.96 4.81
CA ASN A 96 -12.77 18.02 5.44
C ASN A 96 -12.60 16.89 6.47
N PRO A 97 -11.37 16.38 6.67
CA PRO A 97 -11.09 15.48 7.78
C PRO A 97 -11.37 16.17 9.12
N THR A 98 -11.87 15.41 10.09
CA THR A 98 -12.17 15.91 11.44
C THR A 98 -11.15 15.45 12.47
N THR A 99 -10.42 14.38 12.17
CA THR A 99 -9.48 13.74 13.09
C THR A 99 -8.21 13.32 12.35
N GLU A 100 -7.06 13.50 12.99
CA GLU A 100 -5.81 12.83 12.66
C GLU A 100 -5.52 11.81 13.76
N THR A 101 -5.12 10.60 13.36
CA THR A 101 -4.70 9.54 14.26
C THR A 101 -3.28 9.11 13.91
N GLU A 102 -2.39 9.13 14.90
CA GLU A 102 -1.04 8.57 14.85
C GLU A 102 -0.90 7.52 15.95
N LEU A 103 -0.60 6.28 15.58
CA LEU A 103 -0.46 5.19 16.55
C LEU A 103 0.60 4.18 16.12
N GLN A 104 1.19 3.51 17.10
CA GLN A 104 2.17 2.46 16.89
C GLN A 104 1.59 1.09 17.27
N VAL A 105 1.88 0.09 16.44
CA VAL A 105 1.52 -1.31 16.64
C VAL A 105 2.79 -2.14 16.75
N ALA A 106 2.80 -3.11 17.67
CA ALA A 106 3.93 -4.01 17.88
C ALA A 106 4.35 -4.75 16.58
N PRO A 107 5.62 -5.19 16.47
CA PRO A 107 6.14 -5.84 15.26
C PRO A 107 5.39 -7.10 14.81
N ASP A 108 4.70 -7.79 15.73
CA ASP A 108 3.91 -8.97 15.40
C ASP A 108 2.49 -8.65 14.88
N GLY A 109 2.10 -7.36 14.96
CA GLY A 109 0.82 -6.82 14.54
C GLY A 109 -0.33 -7.11 15.50
N ARG A 110 -0.06 -7.49 16.77
CA ARG A 110 -1.10 -7.98 17.69
C ARG A 110 -1.51 -7.04 18.81
N SER A 111 -0.74 -6.00 19.08
CA SER A 111 -1.06 -5.01 20.13
C SER A 111 -0.70 -3.60 19.69
N VAL A 112 -1.57 -2.65 20.01
CA VAL A 112 -1.22 -1.22 19.95
C VAL A 112 -0.27 -0.95 21.12
N THR A 113 0.93 -0.48 20.82
CA THR A 113 1.94 -0.14 21.83
C THR A 113 1.78 1.30 22.30
N ASN A 114 1.31 2.18 21.43
CA ASN A 114 1.08 3.59 21.76
C ASN A 114 0.04 4.23 20.85
N ILE A 115 -0.79 5.12 21.39
CA ILE A 115 -1.55 6.11 20.62
C ILE A 115 -0.81 7.43 20.77
N ILE A 116 -0.07 7.81 19.73
CA ILE A 116 0.82 8.98 19.73
C ILE A 116 -0.01 10.25 19.61
N TYR A 117 -1.05 10.23 18.77
CA TYR A 117 -1.97 11.34 18.57
C TYR A 117 -3.37 10.83 18.18
N ASN A 118 -4.42 11.46 18.71
CA ASN A 118 -5.80 11.27 18.24
C ASN A 118 -6.60 12.55 18.53
N GLY A 119 -6.77 13.40 17.53
CA GLY A 119 -7.36 14.73 17.73
C GLY A 119 -7.55 15.50 16.42
N SER A 120 -7.81 16.80 16.50
CA SER A 120 -7.97 17.66 15.32
C SER A 120 -6.72 17.64 14.43
N PRO A 121 -6.84 17.60 13.09
CA PRO A 121 -5.68 17.58 12.21
C PRO A 121 -4.67 18.70 12.48
N ARG A 122 -3.37 18.36 12.54
CA ARG A 122 -2.25 19.28 12.81
C ARG A 122 -1.68 19.95 11.57
#